data_AF-A0A183AY83-F1
#
_entry.id   AF-A0A183AY83-F1
#
_cell.length_a   1.000
_cell.length_b   1.000
_cell.length_c   1.000
_cell.angle_alpha   90.00
_cell.angle_beta   90.00
_cell.angle_gamma   90.00
#
_symmetry.space_group_name_H-M   'P 1'
#
loop_
_entity.id
_entity.type
_entity.pdbx_description
1 polymer ?
#
loop_
_entity_poly.entity_id
_entity_poly.type
_entity_poly.pdbx_seq_one_letter_code
_entity_poly.pdbx_strand_id
1 'polypeptide(L)'
;MKWAARNDSLIAGFDNPVDSQKAWRSFQTAQLGVGVDLLSHTVALNALLDRALPTLNDAARLELLLERFVESLPDNLREKAQMF
;
A
#
# COMPACT_ATOMS: atom_id res chain seq x y z
N MET A 1 4.03 -33.90 7.72
CA MET A 1 3.84 -33.35 6.35
C MET A 1 2.64 -32.41 6.20
N LYS A 2 1.48 -32.63 6.86
CA LYS A 2 0.25 -31.84 6.62
C LYS A 2 0.30 -30.35 7.00
N TRP A 3 1.16 -29.94 7.95
CA TRP A 3 1.30 -28.54 8.37
C TRP A 3 2.06 -27.68 7.36
N ALA A 4 3.17 -28.20 6.81
CA ALA A 4 3.94 -27.53 5.76
C ALA A 4 3.10 -27.31 4.51
N ALA A 5 2.47 -28.36 3.96
CA ALA A 5 1.61 -28.23 2.78
C ALA A 5 0.42 -27.27 2.98
N ARG A 6 -0.13 -27.16 4.20
CA ARG A 6 -1.17 -26.19 4.54
C ARG A 6 -0.63 -24.77 4.52
N ASN A 7 0.53 -24.52 5.11
CA ASN A 7 1.16 -23.21 5.12
C ASN A 7 1.63 -22.80 3.71
N ASP A 8 2.20 -23.72 2.94
CA ASP A 8 2.60 -23.47 1.55
C ASP A 8 1.40 -23.09 0.68
N SER A 9 0.23 -23.73 0.90
CA SER A 9 -1.01 -23.36 0.22
C SER A 9 -1.57 -21.99 0.63
N LEU A 10 -1.32 -21.57 1.89
CA LEU A 10 -1.72 -20.24 2.36
C LEU A 10 -0.81 -19.17 1.77
N ILE A 11 0.50 -19.41 1.75
CA ILE A 11 1.51 -18.53 1.14
C ILE A 11 1.23 -18.36 -0.36
N ALA A 12 0.99 -19.45 -1.08
CA ALA A 12 0.62 -19.41 -2.50
C ALA A 12 -0.73 -18.71 -2.77
N GLY A 13 -1.63 -18.69 -1.78
CA GLY A 13 -2.90 -17.95 -1.86
C GLY A 13 -2.75 -16.45 -1.67
N PHE A 14 -1.70 -16.00 -0.95
CA PHE A 14 -1.34 -14.58 -0.81
C PHE A 14 -0.65 -14.04 -2.07
N ASP A 15 0.16 -14.85 -2.75
CA ASP A 15 0.80 -14.50 -4.03
C ASP A 15 -0.14 -14.68 -5.23
N ASN A 16 -1.42 -14.37 -5.09
CA ASN A 16 -2.34 -14.38 -6.22
C ASN A 16 -2.12 -13.11 -7.06
N PRO A 17 -1.76 -13.20 -8.35
CA PRO A 17 -1.61 -12.04 -9.23
C PRO A 17 -2.86 -11.16 -9.30
N VAL A 18 -4.04 -11.74 -9.12
CA VAL A 18 -5.32 -11.00 -9.09
C VAL A 18 -5.45 -10.16 -7.82
N ASP A 19 -4.96 -10.65 -6.68
CA ASP A 19 -4.97 -9.90 -5.42
C ASP A 19 -3.94 -8.76 -5.46
N SER A 20 -2.73 -9.04 -5.98
CA SER A 20 -1.70 -8.02 -6.21
C SER A 20 -2.20 -6.92 -7.15
N GLN A 21 -2.85 -7.26 -8.27
CA GLN A 21 -3.41 -6.27 -9.18
C GLN A 21 -4.50 -5.42 -8.51
N LYS A 22 -5.39 -6.05 -7.73
CA LYS A 22 -6.45 -5.35 -6.99
C LYS A 22 -5.86 -4.42 -5.92
N ALA A 23 -4.85 -4.87 -5.19
CA ALA A 23 -4.13 -4.08 -4.21
C ALA A 23 -3.45 -2.88 -4.87
N TRP A 24 -2.82 -3.08 -6.04
CA TRP A 24 -2.20 -2.00 -6.82
C TRP A 24 -3.22 -0.95 -7.25
N ARG A 25 -4.37 -1.36 -7.78
CA ARG A 25 -5.45 -0.41 -8.12
C ARG A 25 -5.94 0.36 -6.90
N SER A 26 -6.12 -0.34 -5.79
CA SER A 26 -6.56 0.28 -4.54
C SER A 26 -5.54 1.29 -4.01
N PHE A 27 -4.24 0.97 -4.12
CA PHE A 27 -3.14 1.88 -3.77
C PHE A 27 -3.17 3.15 -4.61
N GLN A 28 -3.31 3.02 -5.94
CA GLN A 28 -3.36 4.15 -6.87
C GLN A 28 -4.57 5.09 -6.63
N THR A 29 -5.70 4.55 -6.19
CA THR A 29 -6.93 5.33 -5.99
C THR A 29 -7.17 5.75 -4.53
N ALA A 30 -6.33 5.32 -3.60
CA ALA A 30 -6.50 5.61 -2.18
C ALA A 30 -6.42 7.12 -1.93
N GLN A 31 -7.41 7.66 -1.22
CA GLN A 31 -7.48 9.05 -0.78
C GLN A 31 -7.62 9.08 0.74
N LEU A 32 -7.10 10.12 1.37
CA LEU A 32 -7.27 10.34 2.80
C LEU A 32 -8.75 10.59 3.10
N GLY A 33 -9.37 9.68 3.84
CA GLY A 33 -10.77 9.81 4.25
C GLY A 33 -10.99 10.94 5.24
N VAL A 34 -12.19 11.53 5.22
CA VAL A 34 -12.59 12.55 6.21
C VAL A 34 -12.59 11.94 7.61
N GLY A 35 -11.82 12.51 8.53
CA GLY A 35 -11.71 12.03 9.91
C GLY A 35 -10.77 10.82 10.10
N VAL A 36 -10.12 10.34 9.04
CA VAL A 36 -9.03 9.35 9.14
C VAL A 36 -7.74 10.09 9.49
N ASP A 37 -7.02 9.61 10.49
CA ASP A 37 -5.72 10.18 10.83
C ASP A 37 -4.64 9.75 9.82
N LEU A 38 -3.61 10.60 9.66
CA LEU A 38 -2.54 10.41 8.67
C LEU A 38 -1.72 9.13 8.92
N LEU A 39 -1.61 8.66 10.17
CA LEU A 39 -0.85 7.47 10.51
C LEU A 39 -1.60 6.22 10.04
N SER A 40 -2.90 6.11 10.37
CA SER A 40 -3.77 5.04 9.89
C SER A 40 -3.79 4.96 8.36
N HIS A 41 -3.82 6.11 7.68
CA HIS A 41 -3.77 6.17 6.23
C HIS A 41 -2.43 5.69 5.66
N THR A 42 -1.31 6.11 6.25
CA THR A 42 0.03 5.63 5.85
C THR A 42 0.16 4.11 6.04
N VAL A 43 -0.36 3.57 7.15
CA VAL A 43 -0.38 2.12 7.42
C VAL A 43 -1.20 1.39 6.36
N ALA A 44 -2.35 1.94 5.96
CA ALA A 44 -3.18 1.34 4.91
C ALA A 44 -2.48 1.36 3.54
N LEU A 45 -1.83 2.47 3.15
CA LEU A 45 -1.06 2.57 1.91
C LEU A 45 0.09 1.55 1.87
N ASN A 46 0.80 1.44 2.98
CA ASN A 46 1.91 0.51 3.18
C ASN A 46 1.43 -0.96 3.03
N ALA A 47 0.32 -1.33 3.66
CA ALA A 47 -0.26 -2.67 3.53
C ALA A 47 -0.76 -2.97 2.11
N LEU A 48 -1.28 -1.98 1.38
CA LEU A 48 -1.66 -2.13 -0.02
C LEU A 48 -0.43 -2.33 -0.91
N LEU A 49 0.66 -1.60 -0.66
CA LEU A 49 1.89 -1.71 -1.43
C LEU A 49 2.57 -3.06 -1.21
N ASP A 50 2.62 -3.57 0.02
CA ASP A 50 3.19 -4.89 0.32
C ASP A 50 2.44 -6.03 -0.39
N ARG A 51 1.12 -5.91 -0.54
CA ARG A 51 0.32 -6.87 -1.30
C ARG A 51 0.45 -6.69 -2.81
N ALA A 52 0.58 -5.45 -3.27
CA ALA A 52 0.70 -5.15 -4.68
C ALA A 52 2.07 -5.59 -5.23
N LEU A 53 3.15 -5.26 -4.52
CA LEU A 53 4.53 -5.40 -4.96
C LEU A 53 5.40 -6.00 -3.84
N PRO A 54 5.22 -7.28 -3.48
CA PRO A 54 5.89 -7.90 -2.33
C PRO A 54 7.41 -8.00 -2.48
N THR A 55 7.94 -7.89 -3.71
CA THR A 55 9.38 -7.99 -4.00
C THR A 55 10.05 -6.63 -4.16
N LEU A 56 9.37 -5.54 -3.82
CA LEU A 56 9.91 -4.19 -3.95
C LEU A 56 11.00 -3.95 -2.89
N ASN A 57 12.11 -3.33 -3.27
CA ASN A 57 13.15 -2.96 -2.30
C ASN A 57 12.71 -1.75 -1.45
N ASP A 58 13.32 -1.61 -0.28
CA ASP A 58 12.92 -0.60 0.71
C ASP A 58 13.00 0.85 0.19
N ALA A 59 14.00 1.18 -0.63
CA ALA A 59 14.16 2.53 -1.17
C ALA A 59 13.03 2.88 -2.15
N ALA A 60 12.79 2.02 -3.14
CA ALA A 60 11.70 2.18 -4.10
C ALA A 60 10.32 2.17 -3.40
N ARG A 61 10.21 1.40 -2.31
CA ARG A 61 9.00 1.34 -1.49
C ARG A 61 8.73 2.66 -0.78
N LEU A 62 9.76 3.27 -0.19
CA LEU A 62 9.64 4.56 0.46
C LEU A 62 9.30 5.68 -0.54
N GLU A 63 9.93 5.69 -1.71
CA GLU A 63 9.64 6.65 -2.77
C GLU A 63 8.17 6.58 -3.21
N LEU A 64 7.68 5.39 -3.55
CA LEU A 64 6.28 5.20 -3.97
C LEU A 64 5.29 5.52 -2.85
N LEU A 65 5.61 5.19 -1.60
CA LEU A 65 4.76 5.54 -0.46
C LEU A 65 4.68 7.05 -0.27
N LEU A 66 5.80 7.76 -0.42
CA LEU A 66 5.85 9.20 -0.22
C LEU A 66 5.10 9.93 -1.34
N GLU A 67 5.35 9.55 -2.59
CA GLU A 67 4.62 10.06 -3.76
C GLU A 67 3.11 9.84 -3.57
N ARG A 68 2.69 8.60 -3.29
CA ARG A 68 1.28 8.27 -3.13
C ARG A 68 0.65 8.94 -1.92
N PHE A 69 1.39 9.09 -0.82
CA PHE A 69 0.91 9.76 0.38
C PHE A 69 0.57 11.22 0.06
N VAL A 70 1.48 11.98 -0.54
CA VAL A 70 1.24 13.37 -0.96
C VAL A 70 0.07 13.45 -1.95
N GLU A 71 -0.01 12.50 -2.89
CA GLU A 71 -1.11 12.43 -3.86
C GLU A 71 -2.46 12.00 -3.28
N SER A 72 -2.47 11.42 -2.09
CA SER A 72 -3.70 11.02 -1.42
C SER A 72 -4.25 12.09 -0.47
N LEU A 73 -3.47 13.13 -0.22
CA LEU A 73 -3.89 14.26 0.61
C LEU A 73 -4.93 15.11 -0.13
N PRO A 74 -5.91 15.67 0.61
CA PRO A 74 -6.78 16.73 0.08
C PRO A 74 -5.94 17.98 -0.28
N ASP A 75 -6.43 18.75 -1.24
CA ASP A 75 -5.65 19.83 -1.89
C ASP A 75 -5.04 20.82 -0.89
N ASN A 76 -5.80 21.19 0.14
CA ASN A 76 -5.36 22.10 1.21
C ASN A 76 -4.17 21.59 2.03
N LEU A 77 -3.98 20.27 2.13
CA LEU A 77 -2.85 19.63 2.80
C LEU A 77 -1.71 19.34 1.82
N ARG A 78 -2.04 18.99 0.57
CA ARG A 78 -1.06 18.77 -0.49
C ARG A 78 -0.25 20.02 -0.80
N GLU A 79 -0.92 21.16 -0.96
CA GLU A 79 -0.26 22.44 -1.21
C GLU A 79 0.76 22.77 -0.13
N LYS A 80 0.43 22.49 1.14
CA LYS A 80 1.35 22.68 2.27
C LYS A 80 2.53 21.72 2.24
N ALA A 81 2.32 20.47 1.81
CA ALA A 81 3.38 19.47 1.72
C ALA A 81 4.36 19.76 0.58
N GLN A 82 3.93 20.43 -0.49
CA GLN A 82 4.76 20.81 -1.64
C GLN A 82 5.55 22.13 -1.44
N MET A 83 5.29 22.85 -0.34
CA MET A 83 6.01 24.08 0.00
C MET A 83 7.31 23.84 0.78
N PHE A 84 7.65 22.58 1.06
CA PHE A 84 8.91 22.15 1.68
C PHE A 84 9.80 21.47 0.66
#